data_AF-A0A2V9XVL1-F1
#
_entry.id   AF-A0A2V9XVL1-F1
#
_cell.length_a   1.000
_cell.length_b   1.000
_cell.length_c   1.000
_cell.angle_alpha   90.00
_cell.angle_beta   90.00
_cell.angle_gamma   90.00
#
_symmetry.space_group_name_H-M   'P 1'
#
loop_
_entity.id
_entity.type
_entity.pdbx_description
1 polymer ?
#
loop_
_entity_poly.entity_id
_entity_poly.type
_entity_poly.pdbx_seq_one_letter_code
_entity_poly.pdbx_strand_id
1 'polypeptide(L)'
;MHGIQDHCAFSRFRAPGAGKAIVFKDTEHLVRLAVVIAILLAVFVLLRAAIVPKSFGEYGHYRGTAIAEIAARTPAFAGHDVCESCHADVLDQKKLGRHANVPCEACHGAQGKHADDPSSVKPQLPDTAIICARCHEANSAKPKGFPQVVSSDHSGGLACNTCHKPHRPKIEGEKEIKAANTKPAGGKN
;
A
#
# COMPACT_ATOMS: atom_id res chain seq x y z
N MET A 1 -17.02 31.33 -102.09
CA MET A 1 -16.14 32.18 -101.28
C MET A 1 -15.59 31.31 -100.14
N HIS A 2 -14.28 31.04 -100.16
CA HIS A 2 -13.39 30.51 -99.09
C HIS A 2 -13.70 29.09 -98.53
N GLY A 3 -12.80 28.10 -98.40
CA GLY A 3 -11.34 28.03 -98.55
C GLY A 3 -10.70 27.23 -97.38
N ILE A 4 -9.88 26.21 -97.71
CA ILE A 4 -8.62 25.77 -97.01
C ILE A 4 -8.81 25.05 -95.65
N GLN A 5 -8.59 23.72 -95.53
CA GLN A 5 -7.35 22.92 -95.36
C GLN A 5 -6.59 23.10 -94.02
N ASP A 6 -6.29 21.93 -93.40
CA ASP A 6 -5.20 21.57 -92.46
C ASP A 6 -5.04 22.42 -91.18
N HIS A 7 -4.81 21.86 -89.99
CA HIS A 7 -3.62 21.12 -89.61
C HIS A 7 -3.86 20.23 -88.38
N CYS A 8 -3.40 18.98 -88.47
CA CYS A 8 -3.01 18.17 -87.31
C CYS A 8 -1.90 18.89 -86.54
N ALA A 9 -2.20 19.48 -85.38
CA ALA A 9 -1.22 19.95 -84.43
C ALA A 9 -1.08 18.97 -83.27
N PHE A 10 -0.02 18.17 -83.37
CA PHE A 10 0.51 17.24 -82.38
C PHE A 10 0.93 18.01 -81.11
N SER A 11 0.04 18.17 -80.13
CA SER A 11 0.44 18.69 -78.81
C SER A 11 0.72 17.54 -77.85
N ARG A 12 2.01 17.34 -77.64
CA ARG A 12 2.65 16.30 -76.83
C ARG A 12 2.09 16.26 -75.40
N PHE A 13 1.59 15.09 -75.00
CA PHE A 13 1.38 14.74 -73.60
C PHE A 13 2.75 14.78 -72.88
N ARG A 14 2.96 15.76 -72.01
CA ARG A 14 4.16 15.84 -71.16
C ARG A 14 3.92 14.96 -69.94
N ALA A 15 4.69 13.87 -69.83
CA ALA A 15 4.68 13.01 -68.65
C ALA A 15 4.95 13.83 -67.36
N PRO A 16 4.31 13.50 -66.23
CA PRO A 16 4.76 14.00 -64.94
C PRO A 16 6.19 13.51 -64.72
N GLY A 17 7.13 14.45 -64.64
CA GLY A 17 8.52 14.16 -64.32
C GLY A 17 8.61 13.44 -62.98
N ALA A 18 9.43 12.41 -62.92
CA ALA A 18 9.80 11.73 -61.70
C ALA A 18 10.22 12.76 -60.64
N GLY A 19 9.40 12.90 -59.59
CA GLY A 19 9.75 13.67 -58.42
C GLY A 19 11.03 13.10 -57.83
N LYS A 20 12.12 13.86 -57.91
CA LYS A 20 13.34 13.58 -57.15
C LYS A 20 12.94 13.44 -55.68
N ALA A 21 13.33 12.32 -55.07
CA ALA A 21 13.20 12.10 -53.64
C ALA A 21 13.72 13.35 -52.89
N ILE A 22 12.88 13.90 -52.01
CA ILE A 22 13.27 15.01 -51.14
C ILE A 22 14.35 14.48 -50.21
N VAL A 23 15.61 14.74 -50.54
CA VAL A 23 16.76 14.44 -49.70
C VAL A 23 16.70 15.43 -48.53
N PHE A 24 16.18 14.95 -47.41
CA PHE A 24 16.06 15.73 -46.19
C PHE A 24 17.43 16.18 -45.68
N LYS A 25 17.75 17.46 -45.91
CA LYS A 25 18.99 18.09 -45.49
C LYS A 25 19.09 18.27 -43.96
N ASP A 26 17.95 18.15 -43.26
CA ASP A 26 17.86 18.28 -41.80
C ASP A 26 17.62 16.93 -41.09
N THR A 27 17.76 15.76 -41.72
CA THR A 27 17.53 14.48 -41.00
C THR A 27 18.69 14.08 -40.10
N GLU A 28 19.85 14.71 -40.22
CA GLU A 28 21.04 14.33 -39.46
C GLU A 28 20.82 14.35 -37.94
N HIS A 29 20.18 15.39 -37.40
CA HIS A 29 19.87 15.46 -35.97
C HIS A 29 18.86 14.37 -35.53
N LEU A 30 17.91 14.02 -36.40
CA LEU A 30 16.95 12.93 -36.16
C LEU A 30 17.65 11.56 -36.18
N VAL A 31 18.58 11.32 -37.10
CA VAL A 31 19.37 10.07 -37.14
C VAL A 31 20.23 9.95 -35.88
N ARG A 32 20.94 11.02 -35.51
CA ARG A 32 21.78 11.03 -34.29
C ARG A 32 20.95 10.71 -33.05
N LEU A 33 19.77 11.33 -32.90
CA LEU A 33 18.86 11.04 -31.80
C LEU A 33 18.35 9.59 -31.83
N ALA A 34 17.95 9.09 -33.00
CA ALA A 34 17.48 7.72 -33.16
C ALA A 34 18.55 6.69 -32.77
N VAL A 35 19.81 6.92 -33.14
CA VAL A 35 20.94 6.06 -32.75
C VAL A 35 21.14 6.07 -31.24
N VAL A 36 21.12 7.24 -30.59
CA VAL A 36 21.23 7.33 -29.13
C VAL A 36 20.09 6.59 -28.43
N ILE A 37 18.85 6.78 -28.88
CA ILE A 37 17.69 6.05 -28.34
C ILE A 37 17.86 4.54 -28.53
N ALA A 38 18.29 4.10 -29.71
CA ALA A 38 18.52 2.68 -29.97
C ALA A 38 19.59 2.08 -29.06
N ILE A 39 20.70 2.80 -28.82
CA ILE A 39 21.74 2.38 -27.87
C ILE A 39 21.17 2.28 -26.46
N LEU A 40 20.43 3.30 -25.99
CA LEU A 40 19.82 3.29 -24.67
C LEU A 40 18.81 2.15 -24.49
N LEU A 41 17.98 1.89 -25.50
CA LEU A 41 17.05 0.76 -25.48
C LEU A 41 17.78 -0.58 -25.47
N ALA A 42 18.84 -0.74 -26.26
CA ALA A 42 19.64 -1.95 -26.26
C ALA A 42 20.28 -2.20 -24.88
N VAL A 43 20.89 -1.16 -24.29
CA VAL A 43 21.45 -1.22 -22.93
C VAL A 43 20.37 -1.57 -21.91
N PHE A 44 19.20 -0.94 -21.98
CA PHE A 44 18.08 -1.22 -21.09
C PHE A 44 17.62 -2.69 -21.20
N VAL A 45 17.46 -3.22 -22.41
CA VAL A 45 17.05 -4.62 -22.63
C VAL A 45 18.08 -5.59 -22.06
N LEU A 46 19.37 -5.34 -22.30
CA LEU A 46 20.46 -6.18 -21.77
C LEU A 46 20.51 -6.15 -20.24
N LEU A 47 20.43 -4.96 -19.63
CA LEU A 47 20.39 -4.82 -18.18
C LEU A 47 19.17 -5.52 -17.58
N ARG A 48 17.99 -5.33 -18.18
CA ARG A 48 16.77 -6.00 -17.74
C ARG A 48 16.90 -7.52 -17.82
N ALA A 49 17.42 -8.04 -18.91
CA ALA A 49 17.63 -9.48 -19.08
C ALA A 49 18.63 -10.06 -18.06
N ALA A 50 19.61 -9.28 -17.62
CA ALA A 50 20.59 -9.69 -16.62
C ALA A 50 20.08 -9.59 -15.17
N ILE A 51 19.26 -8.57 -14.84
CA ILE A 51 18.86 -8.25 -13.47
C ILE A 51 17.52 -8.89 -13.08
N VAL A 52 16.57 -8.98 -14.03
CA VAL A 52 15.22 -9.47 -13.73
C VAL A 52 15.24 -10.99 -13.56
N PRO A 53 14.86 -11.53 -12.39
CA PRO A 53 14.87 -12.98 -12.17
C PRO A 53 13.87 -13.70 -13.07
N LYS A 54 14.20 -14.94 -13.44
CA LYS A 54 13.35 -15.78 -14.32
C LYS A 54 11.93 -16.00 -13.81
N SER A 55 11.75 -15.98 -12.48
CA SER A 55 10.43 -16.13 -11.83
C SER A 55 9.65 -14.82 -11.72
N PHE A 56 10.20 -13.68 -12.17
CA PHE A 56 9.49 -12.40 -12.09
C PHE A 56 8.24 -12.44 -13.00
N GLY A 57 7.08 -12.08 -12.45
CA GLY A 57 5.84 -12.07 -13.22
C GLY A 57 4.97 -13.33 -13.11
N GLU A 58 5.47 -14.41 -12.50
CA GLU A 58 4.77 -15.71 -12.47
C GLU A 58 3.42 -15.64 -11.73
N TYR A 59 3.37 -14.91 -10.61
CA TYR A 59 2.18 -14.75 -9.76
C TYR A 59 1.77 -13.29 -9.56
N GLY A 60 2.32 -12.37 -10.36
CA GLY A 60 2.14 -10.93 -10.24
C GLY A 60 3.45 -10.16 -10.40
N HIS A 61 3.44 -8.85 -10.14
CA HIS A 61 4.58 -7.94 -10.37
C HIS A 61 5.68 -8.05 -9.29
N TYR A 62 6.16 -9.27 -9.05
CA TYR A 62 7.21 -9.61 -8.10
C TYR A 62 7.87 -10.95 -8.49
N ARG A 63 8.94 -11.33 -7.78
CA ARG A 63 9.63 -12.62 -7.98
C ARG A 63 8.78 -13.78 -7.47
N GLY A 64 8.40 -14.72 -8.33
CA GLY A 64 7.64 -15.91 -7.94
C GLY A 64 8.29 -16.73 -6.82
N THR A 65 9.63 -16.91 -6.84
CA THR A 65 10.34 -17.63 -5.77
C THR A 65 10.22 -16.98 -4.39
N ALA A 66 9.88 -15.68 -4.31
CA ALA A 66 9.73 -14.98 -3.04
C ALA A 66 8.62 -15.59 -2.17
N ILE A 67 7.59 -16.20 -2.76
CA ILE A 67 6.51 -16.84 -2.00
C ILE A 67 7.06 -17.99 -1.15
N ALA A 68 7.80 -18.90 -1.77
CA ALA A 68 8.42 -20.02 -1.07
C ALA A 68 9.50 -19.55 -0.08
N GLU A 69 10.29 -18.54 -0.45
CA GLU A 69 11.33 -17.95 0.42
C GLU A 69 10.74 -17.32 1.70
N ILE A 70 9.58 -16.65 1.61
CA ILE A 70 8.88 -16.06 2.75
C ILE A 70 8.16 -17.13 3.56
N ALA A 71 7.49 -18.09 2.91
CA ALA A 71 6.81 -19.19 3.58
C ALA A 71 7.76 -20.10 4.39
N ALA A 72 9.03 -20.21 3.96
CA ALA A 72 10.05 -20.95 4.68
C ALA A 72 10.56 -20.26 5.95
N ARG A 73 10.19 -18.99 6.20
CA ARG A 73 10.57 -18.28 7.43
C ARG A 73 9.72 -18.77 8.59
N THR A 74 10.34 -18.97 9.75
CA THR A 74 9.62 -19.22 11.00
C THR A 74 8.73 -18.01 11.32
N PRO A 75 7.40 -18.19 11.47
CA PRO A 75 6.51 -17.09 11.85
C PRO A 75 6.91 -16.51 13.21
N ALA A 76 7.08 -15.18 13.27
CA ALA A 76 7.34 -14.48 14.53
C ALA A 76 6.05 -14.09 15.26
N PHE A 77 4.97 -13.91 14.49
CA PHE A 77 3.64 -13.53 14.93
C PHE A 77 2.89 -14.79 15.36
N ALA A 78 2.21 -14.71 16.51
CA ALA A 78 1.38 -15.81 17.00
C ALA A 78 0.07 -15.92 16.20
N GLY A 79 -0.40 -14.80 15.65
CA GLY A 79 -1.72 -14.70 15.02
C GLY A 79 -2.83 -14.40 16.04
N HIS A 80 -3.88 -13.72 15.55
CA HIS A 80 -4.92 -13.16 16.41
C HIS A 80 -5.66 -14.21 17.24
N ASP A 81 -6.03 -15.33 16.61
CA ASP A 81 -6.85 -16.38 17.22
C ASP A 81 -6.16 -17.03 18.43
N VAL A 82 -4.83 -17.14 18.38
CA VAL A 82 -4.03 -17.67 19.50
C VAL A 82 -4.14 -16.77 20.71
N CYS A 83 -4.05 -15.45 20.52
CA CYS A 83 -4.22 -14.49 21.61
C CYS A 83 -5.63 -14.59 22.25
N GLU A 84 -6.66 -14.72 21.42
CA GLU A 84 -8.06 -14.76 21.86
C GLU A 84 -8.40 -16.03 22.66
N SER A 85 -7.75 -17.15 22.35
CA SER A 85 -7.97 -18.41 23.06
C SER A 85 -7.56 -18.36 24.54
N CYS A 86 -6.55 -17.55 24.87
CA CYS A 86 -6.03 -17.40 26.23
C CYS A 86 -6.49 -16.10 26.93
N HIS A 87 -6.81 -15.03 26.18
CA HIS A 87 -7.20 -13.71 26.70
C HIS A 87 -8.63 -13.32 26.29
N ALA A 88 -9.60 -14.20 26.54
CA ALA A 88 -11.00 -14.01 26.14
C ALA A 88 -11.66 -12.81 26.82
N ASP A 89 -11.33 -12.54 28.08
CA ASP A 89 -11.84 -11.39 28.84
C ASP A 89 -11.40 -10.04 28.23
N VAL A 90 -10.15 -9.97 27.80
CA VAL A 90 -9.58 -8.80 27.10
C VAL A 90 -10.27 -8.62 25.74
N LEU A 91 -10.48 -9.71 25.02
CA LEU A 91 -11.20 -9.70 23.75
C LEU A 91 -12.63 -9.17 23.91
N ASP A 92 -13.34 -9.61 24.95
CA ASP A 92 -14.71 -9.17 25.22
C ASP A 92 -14.77 -7.65 25.47
N GLN A 93 -13.78 -7.08 26.15
CA GLN A 93 -13.67 -5.62 26.28
C GLN A 93 -13.36 -4.94 24.94
N LYS A 94 -12.47 -5.52 24.14
CA LYS A 94 -12.04 -4.99 22.84
C LYS A 94 -13.20 -4.90 21.84
N LYS A 95 -14.06 -5.91 21.82
CA LYS A 95 -15.26 -5.98 20.96
C LYS A 95 -16.26 -4.85 21.22
N LEU A 96 -16.30 -4.32 22.45
CA LEU A 96 -17.16 -3.21 22.83
C LEU A 96 -16.60 -1.82 22.44
N GLY A 97 -15.34 -1.77 22.00
CA GLY A 97 -14.63 -0.53 21.66
C GLY A 97 -14.48 -0.29 20.16
N ARG A 98 -13.95 0.89 19.81
CA ARG A 98 -13.56 1.22 18.42
C ARG A 98 -12.31 0.48 17.94
N HIS A 99 -11.60 -0.18 18.85
CA HIS A 99 -10.45 -1.04 18.52
C HIS A 99 -10.84 -2.49 18.22
N ALA A 100 -12.14 -2.80 18.11
CA ALA A 100 -12.62 -4.17 17.83
C ALA A 100 -11.90 -4.85 16.65
N ASN A 101 -11.57 -4.09 15.59
CA ASN A 101 -10.94 -4.61 14.37
C ASN A 101 -9.41 -4.38 14.32
N VAL A 102 -8.79 -3.85 15.38
CA VAL A 102 -7.32 -3.69 15.46
C VAL A 102 -6.75 -5.00 16.00
N PRO A 103 -5.87 -5.73 15.29
CA PRO A 103 -5.33 -6.99 15.82
C PRO A 103 -4.44 -6.73 17.05
N CYS A 104 -4.40 -7.67 17.99
CA CYS A 104 -3.62 -7.52 19.24
C CYS A 104 -2.15 -7.16 18.97
N GLU A 105 -1.59 -7.78 17.93
CA GLU A 105 -0.19 -7.65 17.53
C GLU A 105 0.15 -6.27 16.96
N ALA A 106 -0.84 -5.47 16.54
CA ALA A 106 -0.61 -4.09 16.11
C ALA A 106 -0.09 -3.20 17.26
N CYS A 107 -0.47 -3.52 18.50
CA CYS A 107 -0.02 -2.81 19.70
C CYS A 107 1.05 -3.60 20.46
N HIS A 108 0.87 -4.92 20.59
CA HIS A 108 1.73 -5.77 21.42
C HIS A 108 2.92 -6.36 20.67
N GLY A 109 3.00 -6.21 19.35
CA GLY A 109 4.03 -6.84 18.53
C GLY A 109 3.78 -8.33 18.31
N ALA A 110 4.80 -9.05 17.82
CA ALA A 110 4.62 -10.39 17.27
C ALA A 110 4.29 -11.48 18.32
N GLN A 111 4.93 -11.43 19.47
CA GLN A 111 4.65 -12.30 20.64
C GLN A 111 4.55 -13.82 20.40
N GLY A 112 5.08 -14.36 19.29
CA GLY A 112 5.09 -15.81 19.03
C GLY A 112 5.73 -16.62 20.15
N LYS A 113 6.86 -16.17 20.69
CA LYS A 113 7.53 -16.83 21.82
C LYS A 113 6.70 -16.88 23.10
N HIS A 114 5.88 -15.86 23.34
CA HIS A 114 4.96 -15.83 24.49
C HIS A 114 3.79 -16.78 24.27
N ALA A 115 3.29 -16.90 23.04
CA ALA A 115 2.28 -17.89 22.72
C ALA A 115 2.80 -19.33 22.89
N ASP A 116 4.06 -19.59 22.51
CA ASP A 116 4.69 -20.92 22.65
C ASP A 116 5.01 -21.29 24.11
N ASP A 117 5.46 -20.33 24.93
CA ASP A 117 5.77 -20.51 26.35
C ASP A 117 5.23 -19.35 27.21
N PRO A 118 3.91 -19.33 27.49
CA PRO A 118 3.27 -18.22 28.18
C PRO A 118 3.67 -18.09 29.66
N SER A 119 4.23 -19.16 30.25
CA SER A 119 4.63 -19.17 31.66
C SER A 119 5.99 -18.53 31.87
N SER A 120 6.94 -18.77 30.96
CA SER A 120 8.32 -18.29 31.10
C SER A 120 8.59 -16.99 30.35
N VAL A 121 7.89 -16.75 29.23
CA VAL A 121 8.07 -15.55 28.42
C VAL A 121 6.98 -14.55 28.78
N LYS A 122 7.34 -13.48 29.50
CA LYS A 122 6.42 -12.39 29.86
C LYS A 122 6.70 -11.14 29.03
N PRO A 123 5.80 -10.76 28.11
CA PRO A 123 5.93 -9.55 27.33
C PRO A 123 5.89 -8.30 28.21
N GLN A 124 6.65 -7.29 27.82
CA GLN A 124 6.47 -5.94 28.36
C GLN A 124 5.27 -5.29 27.69
N LEU A 125 4.47 -4.56 28.46
CA LEU A 125 3.38 -3.78 27.90
C LEU A 125 3.94 -2.63 27.05
N PRO A 126 3.32 -2.33 25.89
CA PRO A 126 3.78 -1.23 25.05
C PRO A 126 3.58 0.11 25.76
N ASP A 127 4.50 1.05 25.52
CA ASP A 127 4.36 2.41 26.00
C ASP A 127 3.18 3.10 25.30
N THR A 128 2.16 3.45 26.09
CA THR A 128 0.92 4.05 25.59
C THR A 128 1.11 5.46 25.05
N ALA A 129 2.11 6.22 25.53
CA ALA A 129 2.44 7.53 24.98
C ALA A 129 2.94 7.43 23.53
N ILE A 130 3.62 6.33 23.20
CA ILE A 130 4.19 6.10 21.86
C ILE A 130 3.19 5.37 20.96
N ILE A 131 2.67 4.22 21.39
CA ILE A 131 1.89 3.32 20.52
C ILE A 131 0.55 3.94 20.08
N CYS A 132 -0.11 4.70 20.97
CA CYS A 132 -1.38 5.34 20.65
C CYS A 132 -1.19 6.48 19.65
N ALA A 133 -0.16 7.30 19.83
CA ALA A 133 0.14 8.45 18.96
C ALA A 133 0.48 8.02 17.52
N ARG A 134 1.06 6.83 17.30
CA ARG A 134 1.30 6.30 15.94
C ARG A 134 0.06 6.34 15.04
N CYS A 135 -1.11 6.10 15.64
CA CYS A 135 -2.38 6.15 14.93
C CYS A 135 -3.16 7.43 15.23
N HIS A 136 -3.14 7.93 16.46
CA HIS A 136 -4.03 9.01 16.91
C HIS A 136 -3.39 10.40 16.91
N GLU A 137 -2.13 10.54 16.51
CA GLU A 137 -1.54 11.87 16.31
C GLU A 137 -2.26 12.62 15.19
N ALA A 138 -2.46 13.93 15.39
CA ALA A 138 -3.05 14.82 14.42
C ALA A 138 -2.26 14.82 13.11
N ASN A 139 -2.93 14.48 12.02
CA ASN A 139 -2.34 14.40 10.69
C ASN A 139 -3.41 14.75 9.63
N SER A 140 -3.11 15.72 8.78
CA SER A 140 -4.00 16.17 7.71
C SER A 140 -4.38 15.08 6.69
N ALA A 141 -3.58 14.01 6.59
CA ALA A 141 -3.87 12.86 5.73
C ALA A 141 -4.95 11.92 6.31
N LYS A 142 -5.32 12.05 7.58
CA LYS A 142 -6.34 11.20 8.21
C LYS A 142 -7.75 11.74 7.96
N PRO A 143 -8.76 10.86 7.77
CA PRO A 143 -10.15 11.29 7.58
C PRO A 143 -10.65 12.15 8.74
N LYS A 144 -11.50 13.14 8.46
CA LYS A 144 -12.06 14.06 9.47
C LYS A 144 -12.78 13.36 10.64
N GLY A 145 -13.36 12.18 10.40
CA GLY A 145 -14.06 11.39 11.42
C GLY A 145 -13.17 10.45 12.23
N PHE A 146 -11.88 10.35 11.92
CA PHE A 146 -10.95 9.52 12.69
C PHE A 146 -10.51 10.27 13.96
N PRO A 147 -10.60 9.68 15.17
CA PRO A 147 -10.17 10.34 16.41
C PRO A 147 -8.69 10.71 16.36
N GLN A 148 -8.39 11.99 16.52
CA GLN A 148 -7.04 12.53 16.47
C GLN A 148 -6.83 13.53 17.61
N VAL A 149 -5.61 13.59 18.10
CA VAL A 149 -5.17 14.52 19.14
C VAL A 149 -3.76 15.03 18.81
N VAL A 150 -3.44 16.24 19.25
CA VAL A 150 -2.05 16.70 19.33
C VAL A 150 -1.51 16.18 20.65
N SER A 151 -0.67 15.14 20.62
CA SER A 151 -0.29 14.43 21.85
C SER A 151 0.46 15.31 22.86
N SER A 152 1.22 16.30 22.39
CA SER A 152 1.94 17.26 23.25
C SER A 152 1.01 18.11 24.11
N ASP A 153 -0.20 18.38 23.62
CA ASP A 153 -1.11 19.37 24.23
C ASP A 153 -2.30 18.71 24.94
N HIS A 154 -2.49 17.40 24.75
CA HIS A 154 -3.70 16.71 25.18
C HIS A 154 -3.65 16.21 26.63
N SER A 155 -2.56 15.55 27.03
CA SER A 155 -2.50 14.84 28.31
C SER A 155 -1.66 15.54 29.39
N GLY A 156 -1.06 16.69 29.07
CA GLY A 156 -0.12 17.36 29.98
C GLY A 156 1.07 16.48 30.36
N GLY A 157 1.48 15.57 29.47
CA GLY A 157 2.55 14.60 29.70
C GLY A 157 2.10 13.28 30.37
N LEU A 158 0.83 13.12 30.72
CA LEU A 158 0.31 11.85 31.23
C LEU A 158 0.22 10.78 30.14
N ALA A 159 0.43 9.52 30.53
CA ALA A 159 0.24 8.38 29.65
C ALA A 159 -1.24 8.26 29.22
N CYS A 160 -1.48 7.93 27.95
CA CYS A 160 -2.84 7.89 27.38
C CYS A 160 -3.77 6.95 28.16
N ASN A 161 -3.21 5.86 28.71
CA ASN A 161 -3.98 4.86 29.46
C ASN A 161 -4.43 5.30 30.86
N THR A 162 -4.05 6.51 31.30
CA THR A 162 -4.50 7.09 32.57
C THR A 162 -5.99 7.43 32.50
N CYS A 163 -6.45 7.91 31.34
CA CYS A 163 -7.84 8.29 31.09
C CYS A 163 -8.54 7.32 30.13
N HIS A 164 -7.85 6.81 29.11
CA HIS A 164 -8.40 5.91 28.11
C HIS A 164 -8.08 4.44 28.45
N LYS A 165 -8.99 3.49 28.20
CA LYS A 165 -8.65 2.07 28.30
C LYS A 165 -8.15 1.55 26.94
N PRO A 166 -6.94 0.95 26.81
CA PRO A 166 -6.38 0.58 25.50
C PRO A 166 -7.29 -0.29 24.61
N HIS A 167 -8.04 -1.22 25.23
CA HIS A 167 -8.96 -2.10 24.52
C HIS A 167 -10.35 -1.48 24.31
N ARG A 168 -10.72 -0.47 25.11
CA ARG A 168 -11.98 0.29 24.96
C ARG A 168 -11.72 1.78 25.21
N PRO A 169 -11.16 2.50 24.23
CA PRO A 169 -10.58 3.82 24.48
C PRO A 169 -11.58 4.90 24.85
N LYS A 170 -12.88 4.70 24.60
CA LYS A 170 -13.88 5.70 24.97
C LYS A 170 -13.85 5.91 26.48
N ILE A 171 -13.74 7.17 26.91
CA ILE A 171 -13.94 7.53 28.32
C ILE A 171 -15.44 7.42 28.59
N GLU A 172 -15.81 6.48 29.45
CA GLU A 172 -17.19 6.33 29.87
C GLU A 172 -17.55 7.47 30.83
N GLY A 173 -18.70 8.10 30.61
CA GLY A 173 -19.27 9.02 31.60
C GLY A 173 -19.92 8.26 32.76
N GLU A 174 -20.10 8.92 33.91
CA GLU A 174 -20.73 8.39 35.14
C GLU A 174 -22.04 7.59 34.89
N LYS A 175 -22.84 7.98 33.89
CA LYS A 175 -24.10 7.29 33.51
C LYS A 175 -23.88 5.96 32.78
N GLU A 176 -22.81 5.84 31.99
CA GLU A 176 -22.49 4.63 31.22
C GLU A 176 -21.89 3.55 32.14
N ILE A 177 -21.10 3.95 33.14
CA ILE A 177 -20.52 3.06 34.16
C ILE A 177 -21.62 2.40 35.02
N LYS A 178 -22.66 3.16 35.39
CA LYS A 178 -23.80 2.63 36.16
C LYS A 178 -24.66 1.66 35.35
N ALA A 179 -24.81 1.87 34.05
CA ALA A 179 -25.56 0.98 33.16
C ALA A 179 -24.80 -0.35 32.89
N ALA A 180 -23.46 -0.32 32.82
CA ALA A 180 -22.64 -1.51 32.67
C ALA A 180 -22.63 -2.39 33.94
N ASN A 181 -22.63 -1.78 35.14
CA ASN A 181 -22.64 -2.48 36.42
C ASN A 181 -24.02 -2.97 36.89
N THR A 182 -25.11 -2.63 36.19
CA THR A 182 -26.48 -3.07 36.53
C THR A 182 -27.00 -4.24 35.69
N LYS A 183 -26.18 -4.82 34.81
CA LYS A 183 -26.55 -6.07 34.12
C LYS A 183 -26.54 -7.22 35.15
N PRO A 184 -27.67 -7.88 35.45
CA PRO A 184 -27.70 -8.90 36.48
C PRO A 184 -26.92 -10.14 36.02
N ALA A 185 -26.04 -10.63 36.90
CA ALA A 185 -25.62 -12.01 36.91
C ALA A 185 -26.87 -12.88 37.14
N GLY A 186 -27.43 -13.47 36.07
CA GLY A 186 -28.54 -14.40 36.23
C GLY A 186 -29.38 -14.61 34.98
N GLY A 187 -29.17 -15.74 34.32
CA GLY A 187 -30.06 -16.24 33.28
C GLY A 187 -29.68 -17.66 32.90
N LYS A 188 -30.16 -18.62 33.70
CA LYS A 188 -30.06 -20.07 33.48
C LYS A 188 -30.73 -20.45 32.15
N ASN A 189 -30.07 -21.29 31.37
CA ASN A 189 -30.50 -22.65 31.00
C ASN A 189 -29.36 -23.34 30.26
#